data_AF-A0A6M4H373-F1
#
_entry.id   AF-A0A6M4H373-F1
#
_cell.length_a   1.000
_cell.length_b   1.000
_cell.length_c   1.000
_cell.angle_alpha   90.00
_cell.angle_beta   90.00
_cell.angle_gamma   90.00
#
_symmetry.space_group_name_H-M   'P 1'
#
loop_
_entity.id
_entity.type
_entity.pdbx_description
1 polymer ?
#
loop_
_entity_poly.entity_id
_entity_poly.type
_entity_poly.pdbx_seq_one_letter_code
_entity_poly.pdbx_strand_id
1 'polypeptide(L)'
;MSSKISAPLADAFRIAFLRRLPADRPTTGWVRILAAAFLTFVPALVYSLAAIGSEGMLQWDNLPDGGYSVFVVFIGAIVLGSLGGRHEAIPTILLAGLLATFAIDSIVLAIFGTIYHAAGEVAAKLFPYGAISSVWLAIAMLRFALSRVPGPTPRGGWMFLAAALFVALPLWYVNFSFSIWDYDYSRKGDDADPAAKAMRATRLAAASEEQIYAQPRILERELAAVEPGRKGVVDVYFIGMAGYGNQDVFMREVDSVAKLMRERFDAGGRIVKLVNNPKTGLTSPIASVTSLRAALKRVAAAMDIEEDVLVLFLTSHGSNTHRFSIELWPFRFNELTPAVLREALDQSGIRNRVVVVSACYSGGFIEPLKSDTTLVMSASSPDRNSFGCSNEAEWTYFGKAYFDEALRKTRSFTEAFDMAKLSVAQREKEEKFEPSDPRMALGKSIGPVLAALERDLASAKRAPAPVVPVESRKRDAYDEYVDLTFDPSTVGELVKTCRHNMYLASPGVGIDRAPDLFGGMNKSSAHWPRLEAAWERYSETYCRRSNDPALLRGTYERQIRALIAPGELAPVVRFLQTPAGKAWIAKEQEALRRQSIELGVAYREIGDDDYRKFLAESDAIVKEHQSRGGK
;
A
#
# COMPACT_ATOMS: atom_id res chain seq x y z
N MET A 1 -20.26 16.34 53.75
CA MET A 1 -19.88 16.54 52.33
C MET A 1 -20.73 15.73 51.33
N SER A 2 -21.40 14.63 51.73
CA SER A 2 -22.19 13.77 50.82
C SER A 2 -23.45 14.41 50.21
N SER A 3 -24.12 15.37 50.88
CA SER A 3 -25.38 15.97 50.38
C SER A 3 -25.23 17.06 49.31
N LYS A 4 -24.02 17.59 49.08
CA LYS A 4 -23.79 18.69 48.11
C LYS A 4 -23.51 18.21 46.68
N ILE A 5 -23.07 16.96 46.50
CA ILE A 5 -22.72 16.37 45.19
C ILE A 5 -23.88 15.53 44.61
N SER A 6 -24.78 15.02 45.46
CA SER A 6 -25.86 14.13 45.03
C SER A 6 -26.99 14.83 44.23
N ALA A 7 -27.22 16.12 44.47
CA ALA A 7 -28.32 16.84 43.83
C ALA A 7 -28.11 17.09 42.31
N PRO A 8 -26.94 17.56 41.83
CA PRO A 8 -26.70 17.75 40.38
C PRO A 8 -26.73 16.44 39.57
N LEU A 9 -26.20 15.34 40.13
CA LEU A 9 -26.25 14.03 39.49
C LEU A 9 -27.69 13.51 39.38
N ALA A 10 -28.49 13.66 40.44
CA ALA A 10 -29.90 13.29 40.38
C ALA A 10 -30.69 14.10 39.35
N ASP A 11 -30.37 15.40 39.20
CA ASP A 11 -30.96 16.26 38.18
C ASP A 11 -30.54 15.82 36.76
N ALA A 12 -29.28 15.44 36.54
CA ALA A 12 -28.78 14.92 35.26
C ALA A 12 -29.60 13.72 34.76
N PHE A 13 -29.78 12.70 35.60
CA PHE A 13 -30.59 11.53 35.24
C PHE A 13 -32.08 11.86 35.10
N ARG A 14 -32.62 12.76 35.91
CA ARG A 14 -34.02 13.20 35.73
C ARG A 14 -34.24 13.86 34.37
N ILE A 15 -33.31 14.71 33.92
CA ILE A 15 -33.38 15.37 32.61
C ILE A 15 -33.24 14.35 31.49
N ALA A 16 -32.25 13.45 31.57
CA ALA A 16 -32.07 12.37 30.61
C ALA A 16 -33.33 11.51 30.48
N PHE A 17 -33.97 11.13 31.59
CA PHE A 17 -35.23 10.37 31.59
C PHE A 17 -36.50 11.22 31.45
N LEU A 18 -36.38 12.46 30.94
CA LEU A 18 -37.50 13.35 30.60
C LEU A 18 -38.42 13.69 31.79
N ARG A 19 -37.93 13.54 33.03
CA ARG A 19 -38.67 13.83 34.26
C ARG A 19 -38.67 15.34 34.53
N ARG A 20 -39.80 15.84 35.01
CA ARG A 20 -39.95 17.27 35.35
C ARG A 20 -39.08 17.62 36.55
N LEU A 21 -38.45 18.79 36.47
CA LEU A 21 -37.72 19.42 37.56
C LEU A 21 -38.51 20.63 38.09
N PRO A 22 -38.43 20.92 39.40
CA PRO A 22 -38.88 22.18 39.96
C PRO A 22 -38.30 23.39 39.20
N ALA A 23 -39.04 24.50 39.15
CA ALA A 23 -38.65 25.68 38.37
C ALA A 23 -37.32 26.31 38.82
N ASP A 24 -36.95 26.13 40.09
CA ASP A 24 -35.71 26.59 40.72
C ASP A 24 -34.50 25.68 40.43
N ARG A 25 -34.67 24.57 39.70
CA ARG A 25 -33.60 23.60 39.40
C ARG A 25 -33.42 23.32 37.91
N PRO A 26 -32.21 23.03 37.42
CA PRO A 26 -30.94 23.08 38.14
C PRO A 26 -30.57 24.53 38.44
N THR A 27 -29.94 24.75 39.59
CA THR A 27 -29.53 26.09 39.99
C THR A 27 -28.31 26.52 39.16
N THR A 28 -28.47 27.56 38.34
CA THR A 28 -27.45 28.00 37.39
C THR A 28 -26.34 28.83 38.02
N GLY A 29 -25.14 28.72 37.46
CA GLY A 29 -23.98 29.55 37.77
C GLY A 29 -22.83 29.19 36.83
N TRP A 30 -21.98 30.15 36.49
CA TRP A 30 -20.89 29.92 35.53
C TRP A 30 -19.97 28.77 35.95
N VAL A 31 -19.68 28.64 37.26
CA VAL A 31 -18.88 27.53 37.84
C VAL A 31 -19.51 26.18 37.51
N ARG A 32 -20.84 26.09 37.58
CA ARG A 32 -21.58 24.85 37.35
C ARG A 32 -21.69 24.49 35.89
N ILE A 33 -21.81 25.49 35.02
CA ILE A 33 -21.78 25.29 33.57
C ILE A 33 -20.40 24.78 33.16
N LEU A 34 -19.31 25.39 33.64
CA LEU A 34 -17.95 24.90 33.39
C LEU A 34 -17.75 23.49 33.95
N ALA A 35 -18.17 23.23 35.19
CA ALA A 35 -18.07 21.90 35.79
C ALA A 35 -18.87 20.85 34.99
N ALA A 36 -20.07 21.18 34.51
CA ALA A 36 -20.87 20.30 33.68
C ALA A 36 -20.24 20.07 32.30
N ALA A 37 -19.60 21.08 31.70
CA ALA A 37 -18.85 20.94 30.46
C ALA A 37 -17.63 20.03 30.62
N PHE A 38 -16.88 20.12 31.72
CA PHE A 38 -15.81 19.15 32.01
C PHE A 38 -16.36 17.74 32.28
N LEU A 39 -17.54 17.65 32.90
CA LEU A 39 -18.17 16.39 33.22
C LEU A 39 -18.57 15.60 31.96
N THR A 40 -18.84 16.25 30.82
CA THR A 40 -19.16 15.54 29.57
C THR A 40 -18.00 14.71 29.02
N PHE A 41 -16.76 15.00 29.41
CA PHE A 41 -15.59 14.21 29.00
C PHE A 41 -15.43 12.91 29.81
N VAL A 42 -16.04 12.84 31.00
CA VAL A 42 -15.84 11.71 31.94
C VAL A 42 -16.32 10.36 31.38
N PRO A 43 -17.51 10.23 30.76
CA PRO A 43 -18.00 8.93 30.27
C PRO A 43 -17.06 8.31 29.23
N ALA A 44 -16.63 9.12 28.27
CA ALA A 44 -15.71 8.68 27.23
C ALA A 44 -14.31 8.39 27.77
N LEU A 45 -13.81 9.22 28.71
CA LEU A 45 -12.54 8.96 29.38
C LEU A 45 -12.57 7.65 30.18
N VAL A 46 -13.63 7.39 30.95
CA VAL A 46 -13.79 6.15 31.71
C VAL A 46 -13.89 4.95 30.79
N TYR A 47 -14.68 5.05 29.72
CA TYR A 47 -14.77 4.00 28.70
C TYR A 47 -13.41 3.71 28.08
N SER A 48 -12.67 4.74 27.62
CA SER A 48 -11.36 4.56 27.03
C SER A 48 -10.32 4.05 28.03
N LEU A 49 -10.32 4.50 29.28
CA LEU A 49 -9.43 3.97 30.31
C LEU A 49 -9.70 2.46 30.54
N ALA A 50 -10.97 2.05 30.53
CA ALA A 50 -11.34 0.65 30.66
C ALA A 50 -10.97 -0.19 29.41
N ALA A 51 -11.16 0.37 28.21
CA ALA A 51 -10.92 -0.32 26.95
C ALA A 51 -9.44 -0.37 26.54
N ILE A 52 -8.68 0.69 26.83
CA ILE A 52 -7.29 0.88 26.42
C ILE A 52 -6.31 0.55 27.55
N GLY A 53 -6.71 0.72 28.81
CA GLY A 53 -5.85 0.46 29.97
C GLY A 53 -4.59 1.35 29.99
N SER A 54 -3.48 0.78 30.46
CA SER A 54 -2.17 1.45 30.55
C SER A 54 -1.49 1.73 29.20
N GLU A 55 -2.08 1.29 28.10
CA GLU A 55 -1.54 1.44 26.75
C GLU A 55 -1.95 2.77 26.08
N GLY A 56 -2.75 3.58 26.79
CA GLY A 56 -3.21 4.86 26.30
C GLY A 56 -2.34 6.00 26.77
N MET A 57 -2.47 7.13 26.09
CA MET A 57 -1.92 8.41 26.51
C MET A 57 -2.94 9.52 26.31
N LEU A 58 -2.67 10.66 26.96
CA LEU A 58 -3.47 11.85 26.78
C LEU A 58 -3.12 12.51 25.44
N GLN A 59 -4.06 12.50 24.49
CA GLN A 59 -3.93 13.16 23.19
C GLN A 59 -4.67 14.49 23.22
N TRP A 60 -3.92 15.58 23.41
CA TRP A 60 -4.47 16.94 23.46
C TRP A 60 -5.10 17.38 22.13
N ASP A 61 -4.65 16.79 21.01
CA ASP A 61 -5.19 17.08 19.68
C ASP A 61 -6.63 16.58 19.50
N ASN A 62 -7.09 15.63 20.33
CA ASN A 62 -8.48 15.16 20.35
C ASN A 62 -9.41 16.04 21.20
N LEU A 63 -8.89 17.10 21.83
CA LEU A 63 -9.69 17.99 22.66
C LEU A 63 -10.81 18.72 21.88
N PRO A 64 -10.58 19.21 20.64
CA PRO A 64 -11.65 19.78 19.81
C PRO A 64 -12.79 18.78 19.55
N ASP A 65 -12.43 17.52 19.32
CA ASP A 65 -13.40 16.44 19.05
C ASP A 65 -14.21 16.10 20.29
N GLY A 66 -13.56 15.92 21.45
CA GLY A 66 -14.25 15.71 22.73
C GLY A 66 -15.09 16.91 23.17
N GLY A 67 -14.69 18.13 22.80
CA GLY A 67 -15.38 19.39 23.11
C GLY A 67 -16.54 19.73 22.17
N TYR A 68 -16.71 19.02 21.06
CA TYR A 68 -17.75 19.33 20.08
C TYR A 68 -19.17 19.25 20.66
N SER A 69 -19.43 18.26 21.52
CA SER A 69 -20.74 18.11 22.17
C SER A 69 -21.12 19.34 23.02
N VAL A 70 -20.15 19.93 23.71
CA VAL A 70 -20.33 21.16 24.48
C VAL A 70 -20.73 22.33 23.57
N PHE A 71 -20.07 22.45 22.41
CA PHE A 71 -20.41 23.47 21.41
C PHE A 71 -21.83 23.27 20.84
N VAL A 72 -22.20 22.05 20.49
CA VAL A 72 -23.55 21.75 19.97
C VAL A 72 -24.62 22.02 21.01
N VAL A 73 -24.41 21.60 22.26
CA VAL A 73 -25.35 21.88 23.37
C VAL A 73 -25.47 23.38 23.63
N PHE A 74 -24.38 24.14 23.50
CA PHE A 74 -24.40 25.60 23.59
C PHE A 74 -25.28 26.24 22.51
N ILE A 75 -25.08 25.89 21.24
CA ILE A 75 -25.91 26.37 20.13
C ILE A 75 -27.37 25.93 20.32
N GLY A 76 -27.61 24.67 20.65
CA GLY A 76 -28.95 24.14 20.92
C GLY A 76 -29.67 24.89 22.03
N ALA A 77 -28.98 25.23 23.12
CA ALA A 77 -29.55 26.01 24.22
C ALA A 77 -29.94 27.43 23.80
N ILE A 78 -29.11 28.11 23.00
CA ILE A 78 -29.40 29.44 22.45
C ILE A 78 -30.64 29.38 21.55
N VAL A 79 -30.67 28.45 20.60
CA VAL A 79 -31.77 28.33 19.64
C VAL A 79 -33.08 27.98 20.35
N LEU A 80 -33.07 26.98 21.24
CA LEU A 80 -34.27 26.55 21.97
C LEU A 80 -34.78 27.63 22.93
N GLY A 81 -33.89 28.31 23.66
CA GLY A 81 -34.26 29.42 24.53
C GLY A 81 -34.84 30.61 23.77
N SER A 82 -34.26 30.94 22.61
CA SER A 82 -34.71 32.05 21.76
C SER A 82 -36.07 31.76 21.12
N LEU A 83 -36.27 30.55 20.55
CA LEU A 83 -37.56 30.13 19.99
C LEU A 83 -38.65 30.03 21.07
N GLY A 84 -38.27 29.60 22.29
CA GLY A 84 -39.13 29.58 23.46
C GLY A 84 -39.51 30.97 24.00
N GLY A 85 -38.88 32.04 23.50
CA GLY A 85 -39.12 33.42 23.96
C GLY A 85 -38.60 33.71 25.37
N ARG A 86 -37.61 32.94 25.85
CA ARG A 86 -37.01 33.08 27.19
C ARG A 86 -35.49 33.05 27.13
N HIS A 87 -34.91 34.19 26.76
CA HIS A 87 -33.45 34.34 26.67
C HIS A 87 -32.78 34.16 28.04
N GLU A 88 -33.47 34.53 29.12
CA GLU A 88 -33.04 34.33 30.50
C GLU A 88 -32.94 32.84 30.90
N ALA A 89 -33.64 31.94 30.18
CA ALA A 89 -33.58 30.50 30.43
C ALA A 89 -32.37 29.83 29.75
N ILE A 90 -31.68 30.49 28.81
CA ILE A 90 -30.57 29.90 28.03
C ILE A 90 -29.49 29.29 28.92
N PRO A 91 -28.96 29.96 29.96
CA PRO A 91 -27.94 29.35 30.83
C PRO A 91 -28.43 28.09 31.55
N THR A 92 -29.74 28.03 31.84
CA THR A 92 -30.35 26.88 32.52
C THR A 92 -30.56 25.72 31.56
N ILE A 93 -30.96 26.00 30.30
CA ILE A 93 -31.09 25.01 29.24
C ILE A 93 -29.71 24.45 28.88
N LEU A 94 -28.67 25.29 28.83
CA LEU A 94 -27.28 24.88 28.62
C LEU A 94 -26.82 23.93 29.72
N LEU A 95 -26.96 24.32 30.99
CA LEU A 95 -26.59 23.47 32.12
C LEU A 95 -27.34 22.14 32.09
N ALA A 96 -28.64 22.17 31.79
CA ALA A 96 -29.46 20.97 31.67
C ALA A 96 -29.01 20.06 30.52
N GLY A 97 -28.65 20.62 29.37
CA GLY A 97 -28.11 19.89 28.23
C GLY A 97 -26.80 19.20 28.57
N LEU A 98 -25.84 19.91 29.17
CA LEU A 98 -24.55 19.33 29.57
C LEU A 98 -24.68 18.20 30.60
N LEU A 99 -25.57 18.38 31.59
CA LEU A 99 -25.88 17.33 32.55
C LEU A 99 -26.55 16.12 31.88
N ALA A 100 -27.45 16.35 30.93
CA ALA A 100 -28.09 15.27 30.17
C ALA A 100 -27.08 14.53 29.28
N THR A 101 -26.15 15.22 28.61
CA THR A 101 -25.06 14.61 27.84
C THR A 101 -24.26 13.65 28.70
N PHE A 102 -23.80 14.09 29.88
CA PHE A 102 -23.08 13.21 30.82
C PHE A 102 -23.88 11.95 31.18
N ALA A 103 -25.15 12.09 31.55
CA ALA A 103 -25.97 10.95 31.97
C ALA A 103 -26.27 9.99 30.82
N ILE A 104 -26.60 10.53 29.63
CA ILE A 104 -26.92 9.75 28.44
C ILE A 104 -25.68 8.98 27.96
N ASP A 105 -24.53 9.65 27.81
CA ASP A 105 -23.31 9.01 27.31
C ASP A 105 -22.78 7.98 28.31
N SER A 106 -22.93 8.20 29.62
CA SER A 106 -22.61 7.19 30.64
C SER A 106 -23.42 5.90 30.43
N ILE A 107 -24.72 6.02 30.14
CA ILE A 107 -25.60 4.86 29.92
C ILE A 107 -25.28 4.19 28.58
N VAL A 108 -25.20 4.98 27.52
CA VAL A 108 -25.02 4.47 26.15
C VAL A 108 -23.66 3.79 26.00
N LEU A 109 -22.58 4.37 26.54
CA LEU A 109 -21.25 3.75 26.51
C LEU A 109 -21.18 2.51 27.41
N ALA A 110 -21.88 2.47 28.54
CA ALA A 110 -21.95 1.26 29.37
C ALA A 110 -22.68 0.12 28.63
N ILE A 111 -23.77 0.42 27.93
CA ILE A 111 -24.48 -0.56 27.08
C ILE A 111 -23.56 -1.02 25.95
N PHE A 112 -22.92 -0.09 25.24
CA PHE A 112 -21.99 -0.41 24.16
C PHE A 112 -20.85 -1.33 24.63
N GLY A 113 -20.19 -0.99 25.74
CA GLY A 113 -19.15 -1.83 26.34
C GLY A 113 -19.66 -3.20 26.76
N THR A 114 -20.88 -3.28 27.29
CA THR A 114 -21.51 -4.57 27.64
C THR A 114 -21.77 -5.42 26.40
N ILE A 115 -22.30 -4.84 25.32
CA ILE A 115 -22.51 -5.52 24.04
C ILE A 115 -21.17 -5.99 23.47
N TYR A 116 -20.15 -5.13 23.50
CA TYR A 116 -18.81 -5.44 23.04
C TYR A 116 -18.22 -6.66 23.76
N HIS A 117 -18.33 -6.72 25.08
CA HIS A 117 -17.83 -7.86 25.86
C HIS A 117 -18.70 -9.12 25.75
N ALA A 118 -20.02 -8.99 25.64
CA ALA A 118 -20.93 -10.15 25.65
C ALA A 118 -21.16 -10.77 24.27
N ALA A 119 -21.20 -9.95 23.21
CA ALA A 119 -21.58 -10.35 21.86
C ALA A 119 -20.48 -10.09 20.80
N GLY A 120 -19.34 -9.51 21.23
CA GLY A 120 -18.19 -9.25 20.37
C GLY A 120 -18.29 -7.97 19.53
N GLU A 121 -17.20 -7.65 18.84
CA GLU A 121 -17.00 -6.39 18.13
C GLU A 121 -18.02 -6.15 17.01
N VAL A 122 -18.39 -7.19 16.26
CA VAL A 122 -19.35 -7.08 15.14
C VAL A 122 -20.72 -6.64 15.65
N ALA A 123 -21.19 -7.22 16.75
CA ALA A 123 -22.47 -6.84 17.36
C ALA A 123 -22.42 -5.42 17.93
N ALA A 124 -21.31 -5.03 18.55
CA ALA A 124 -21.12 -3.67 19.04
C ALA A 124 -21.13 -2.64 17.90
N LYS A 125 -20.49 -2.91 16.77
CA LYS A 125 -20.50 -2.04 15.58
C LYS A 125 -21.90 -1.82 15.00
N LEU A 126 -22.81 -2.78 15.18
CA LEU A 126 -24.21 -2.66 14.76
C LEU A 126 -25.06 -1.81 15.74
N PHE A 127 -24.58 -1.53 16.95
CA PHE A 127 -25.26 -0.67 17.90
C PHE A 127 -24.99 0.81 17.57
N PRO A 128 -26.00 1.58 17.09
CA PRO A 128 -25.79 2.93 16.58
C PRO A 128 -25.72 3.94 17.74
N TYR A 129 -24.73 3.79 18.62
CA TYR A 129 -24.62 4.54 19.86
C TYR A 129 -24.66 6.07 19.64
N GLY A 130 -23.98 6.58 18.61
CA GLY A 130 -24.00 8.01 18.27
C GLY A 130 -25.41 8.53 17.89
N ALA A 131 -26.19 7.73 17.14
CA ALA A 131 -27.57 8.09 16.80
C ALA A 131 -28.49 8.03 18.03
N ILE A 132 -28.29 7.03 18.90
CA ILE A 132 -29.09 6.87 20.13
C ILE A 132 -28.81 8.03 21.10
N SER A 133 -27.55 8.34 21.40
CA SER A 133 -27.17 9.45 22.28
C SER A 133 -27.69 10.80 21.76
N SER A 134 -27.50 11.08 20.47
CA SER A 134 -27.85 12.37 19.87
C SER A 134 -29.36 12.62 19.84
N VAL A 135 -30.16 11.63 19.44
CA VAL A 135 -31.63 11.73 19.43
C VAL A 135 -32.17 11.85 20.85
N TRP A 136 -31.65 11.05 21.78
CA TRP A 136 -32.06 11.10 23.19
C TRP A 136 -31.77 12.48 23.80
N LEU A 137 -30.57 13.02 23.56
CA LEU A 137 -30.19 14.34 24.05
C LEU A 137 -31.08 15.45 23.47
N ALA A 138 -31.37 15.41 22.17
CA ALA A 138 -32.25 16.38 21.53
C ALA A 138 -33.66 16.37 22.14
N ILE A 139 -34.22 15.19 22.42
CA ILE A 139 -35.53 15.05 23.09
C ILE A 139 -35.47 15.57 24.53
N ALA A 140 -34.40 15.27 25.27
CA ALA A 140 -34.21 15.74 26.64
C ALA A 140 -34.11 17.27 26.72
N MET A 141 -33.29 17.88 25.86
CA MET A 141 -33.15 19.33 25.77
C MET A 141 -34.45 20.01 25.33
N LEU A 142 -35.14 19.47 24.31
CA LEU A 142 -36.42 19.99 23.87
C LEU A 142 -37.46 19.94 24.99
N ARG A 143 -37.61 18.79 25.66
CA ARG A 143 -38.59 18.59 26.71
C ARG A 143 -38.33 19.50 27.91
N PHE A 144 -37.06 19.70 28.25
CA PHE A 144 -36.62 20.61 29.29
C PHE A 144 -36.89 22.06 28.91
N ALA A 145 -36.52 22.50 27.70
CA ALA A 145 -36.80 23.84 27.21
C ALA A 145 -38.30 24.16 27.22
N LEU A 146 -39.14 23.23 26.74
CA LEU A 146 -40.61 23.36 26.78
C LEU A 146 -41.16 23.48 28.22
N SER A 147 -40.52 22.84 29.21
CA SER A 147 -40.92 23.01 30.62
C SER A 147 -40.69 24.43 31.15
N ARG A 148 -39.87 25.22 30.44
CA ARG A 148 -39.60 26.62 30.76
C ARG A 148 -40.46 27.58 29.99
N VAL A 149 -41.34 27.13 29.10
CA VAL A 149 -42.30 28.01 28.41
C VAL A 149 -43.62 28.01 29.18
N PRO A 150 -44.23 29.16 29.49
CA PRO A 150 -45.49 29.21 30.23
C PRO A 150 -46.66 28.88 29.29
N GLY A 151 -47.19 27.66 29.39
CA GLY A 151 -48.36 27.21 28.62
C GLY A 151 -48.04 26.63 27.24
N PRO A 152 -49.06 26.15 26.52
CA PRO A 152 -48.89 25.60 25.17
C PRO A 152 -48.43 26.70 24.21
N THR A 153 -47.26 26.50 23.60
CA THR A 153 -46.69 27.44 22.61
C THR A 153 -46.94 26.95 21.18
N PRO A 154 -47.42 27.79 20.26
CA PRO A 154 -47.53 27.44 18.85
C PRO A 154 -46.15 27.20 18.20
N ARG A 155 -45.06 27.59 18.89
CA ARG A 155 -43.67 27.40 18.44
C ARG A 155 -43.10 26.02 18.77
N GLY A 156 -43.87 25.13 19.40
CA GLY A 156 -43.42 23.79 19.78
C GLY A 156 -42.89 22.96 18.60
N GLY A 157 -43.55 23.05 17.44
CA GLY A 157 -43.09 22.39 16.20
C GLY A 157 -41.75 22.93 15.70
N TRP A 158 -41.54 24.25 15.76
CA TRP A 158 -40.26 24.88 15.39
C TRP A 158 -39.14 24.53 16.37
N MET A 159 -39.44 24.43 17.66
CA MET A 159 -38.47 23.96 18.67
C MET A 159 -38.08 22.50 18.45
N PHE A 160 -39.02 21.64 18.03
CA PHE A 160 -38.72 20.26 17.66
C PHE A 160 -37.79 20.18 16.44
N LEU A 161 -38.11 20.91 15.37
CA LEU A 161 -37.25 21.00 14.19
C LEU A 161 -35.86 21.54 14.54
N ALA A 162 -35.80 22.54 15.42
CA ALA A 162 -34.53 23.09 15.89
C ALA A 162 -33.72 22.10 16.72
N ALA A 163 -34.34 21.34 17.62
CA ALA A 163 -33.66 20.28 18.36
C ALA A 163 -33.12 19.19 17.43
N ALA A 164 -33.88 18.82 16.39
CA ALA A 164 -33.40 17.89 15.38
C ALA A 164 -32.21 18.45 14.58
N LEU A 165 -32.32 19.68 14.07
CA LEU A 165 -31.33 20.30 13.17
C LEU A 165 -30.05 20.75 13.89
N PHE A 166 -30.16 21.29 15.09
CA PHE A 166 -29.05 21.91 15.82
C PHE A 166 -28.53 21.07 16.98
N VAL A 167 -29.14 19.91 17.28
CA VAL A 167 -28.63 18.98 18.32
C VAL A 167 -28.49 17.56 17.76
N ALA A 168 -29.58 16.93 17.29
CA ALA A 168 -29.51 15.53 16.87
C ALA A 168 -28.66 15.31 15.62
N LEU A 169 -28.92 16.07 14.54
CA LEU A 169 -28.25 15.90 13.24
C LEU A 169 -26.73 16.15 13.32
N PRO A 170 -26.23 17.23 13.95
CA PRO A 170 -24.79 17.48 14.01
C PRO A 170 -24.05 16.43 14.86
N LEU A 171 -24.65 15.99 15.98
CA LEU A 171 -24.06 14.94 16.83
C LEU A 171 -24.16 13.55 16.22
N TRP A 172 -25.15 13.28 15.36
CA TRP A 172 -25.21 12.04 14.60
C TRP A 172 -24.16 12.03 13.49
N TYR A 173 -24.14 13.07 12.65
CA TYR A 173 -23.35 13.04 11.41
C TYR A 173 -21.84 13.05 11.67
N VAL A 174 -21.40 13.69 12.75
CA VAL A 174 -19.98 13.79 13.05
C VAL A 174 -19.58 12.67 14.01
N ASN A 175 -18.89 11.67 13.45
CA ASN A 175 -18.41 10.49 14.14
C ASN A 175 -17.03 10.82 14.75
N PHE A 176 -16.99 11.13 16.05
CA PHE A 176 -15.77 11.56 16.74
C PHE A 176 -15.09 10.41 17.49
N SER A 177 -13.77 10.53 17.67
CA SER A 177 -13.08 9.85 18.77
C SER A 177 -13.47 10.56 20.06
N PHE A 178 -14.37 9.97 20.86
CA PHE A 178 -14.99 10.64 22.01
C PHE A 178 -14.04 10.92 23.19
N SER A 179 -12.79 10.46 23.14
CA SER A 179 -11.89 10.47 24.29
C SER A 179 -10.55 11.12 23.99
N ILE A 180 -10.10 11.91 24.97
CA ILE A 180 -8.74 12.44 25.08
C ILE A 180 -7.74 11.38 25.55
N TRP A 181 -8.22 10.22 26.01
CA TRP A 181 -7.39 9.03 26.28
C TRP A 181 -7.53 8.09 25.10
N ASP A 182 -6.48 8.03 24.29
CA ASP A 182 -6.41 7.21 23.09
C ASP A 182 -5.13 6.39 23.10
N TYR A 183 -5.03 5.37 22.26
CA TYR A 183 -3.84 4.54 22.17
C TYR A 183 -2.60 5.42 21.94
N ASP A 184 -1.54 5.14 22.70
CA ASP A 184 -0.23 5.67 22.39
C ASP A 184 0.29 4.93 21.15
N TYR A 185 -0.08 5.43 19.98
CA TYR A 185 0.36 4.89 18.70
C TYR A 185 1.88 5.02 18.48
N SER A 186 2.61 5.74 19.35
CA SER A 186 4.07 5.80 19.36
C SER A 186 4.69 4.67 20.18
N ARG A 187 4.00 4.22 21.24
CA ARG A 187 4.46 3.18 22.18
C ARG A 187 3.97 1.78 21.84
N LYS A 188 2.77 1.65 21.25
CA LYS A 188 2.29 0.39 20.63
C LYS A 188 2.97 0.04 19.29
N GLY A 189 4.02 0.76 18.94
CA GLY A 189 4.99 0.33 17.94
C GLY A 189 6.01 -0.67 18.48
N ASP A 190 6.02 -0.98 19.78
CA ASP A 190 7.06 -1.83 20.37
C ASP A 190 6.63 -3.29 20.62
N ASP A 191 5.33 -3.59 20.72
CA ASP A 191 4.82 -4.96 20.96
C ASP A 191 3.82 -5.49 19.91
N ALA A 192 3.48 -4.70 18.88
CA ALA A 192 2.71 -5.16 17.73
C ALA A 192 3.67 -5.61 16.63
N ASP A 193 3.55 -6.87 16.20
CA ASP A 193 4.17 -7.51 15.02
C ASP A 193 5.26 -6.64 14.35
N PRO A 194 6.55 -6.98 14.48
CA PRO A 194 7.64 -6.25 13.82
C PRO A 194 7.39 -5.95 12.34
N ALA A 195 6.63 -6.82 11.63
CA ALA A 195 6.22 -6.59 10.26
C ALA A 195 5.19 -5.45 10.12
N ALA A 196 4.23 -5.30 11.06
CA ALA A 196 3.28 -4.19 11.09
C ALA A 196 3.96 -2.84 11.40
N LYS A 197 4.94 -2.81 12.31
CA LYS A 197 5.77 -1.61 12.57
C LYS A 197 6.61 -1.24 11.35
N ALA A 198 7.32 -2.20 10.76
CA ALA A 198 8.10 -1.98 9.54
C ALA A 198 7.20 -1.50 8.39
N MET A 199 6.00 -2.09 8.24
CA MET A 199 5.05 -1.69 7.21
C MET A 199 4.50 -0.27 7.45
N ARG A 200 4.21 0.12 8.70
CA ARG A 200 3.81 1.50 9.04
C ARG A 200 4.95 2.50 8.84
N ALA A 201 6.17 2.17 9.24
CA ALA A 201 7.35 2.99 9.00
C ALA A 201 7.61 3.16 7.50
N THR A 202 7.49 2.09 6.71
CA THR A 202 7.60 2.14 5.25
C THR A 202 6.48 3.03 4.65
N ARG A 203 5.23 2.91 5.13
CA ARG A 203 4.12 3.77 4.69
C ARG A 203 4.28 5.24 5.09
N LEU A 204 4.86 5.53 6.25
CA LEU A 204 5.18 6.90 6.65
C LEU A 204 6.37 7.46 5.86
N ALA A 205 7.37 6.64 5.57
CA ALA A 205 8.48 6.99 4.70
C ALA A 205 8.00 7.35 3.30
N ALA A 206 6.89 6.75 2.83
CA ALA A 206 6.24 7.13 1.58
C ALA A 206 5.87 8.62 1.51
N ALA A 207 5.63 9.30 2.64
CA ALA A 207 5.41 10.76 2.68
C ALA A 207 6.52 11.52 3.40
N SER A 208 7.74 10.96 3.42
CA SER A 208 8.92 11.69 3.90
C SER A 208 9.18 12.94 3.05
N GLU A 209 9.75 13.97 3.68
CA GLU A 209 10.19 15.19 3.00
C GLU A 209 11.12 14.87 1.82
N GLU A 210 12.05 13.94 2.01
CA GLU A 210 12.96 13.48 0.97
C GLU A 210 12.21 12.95 -0.25
N GLN A 211 11.22 12.09 -0.05
CA GLN A 211 10.42 11.55 -1.14
C GLN A 211 9.65 12.65 -1.88
N ILE A 212 9.03 13.59 -1.17
CA ILE A 212 8.27 14.68 -1.79
C ILE A 212 9.16 15.48 -2.75
N TYR A 213 10.38 15.81 -2.35
CA TYR A 213 11.31 16.57 -3.19
C TYR A 213 12.05 15.73 -4.24
N ALA A 214 12.19 14.41 -4.03
CA ALA A 214 12.82 13.51 -4.99
C ALA A 214 11.90 13.17 -6.18
N GLN A 215 10.59 13.11 -5.96
CA GLN A 215 9.62 12.61 -6.96
C GLN A 215 9.63 13.34 -8.32
N PRO A 216 9.68 14.68 -8.40
CA PRO A 216 9.81 15.36 -9.68
C PRO A 216 11.07 14.95 -10.46
N ARG A 217 12.21 14.80 -9.77
CA ARG A 217 13.48 14.40 -10.39
C ARG A 217 13.47 12.94 -10.84
N ILE A 218 12.86 12.05 -10.04
CA ILE A 218 12.70 10.64 -10.38
C ILE A 218 11.84 10.53 -11.64
N LEU A 219 10.69 11.22 -11.69
CA LEU A 219 9.83 11.23 -12.87
C LEU A 219 10.58 11.76 -14.10
N GLU A 220 11.24 12.92 -13.98
CA GLU A 220 12.00 13.50 -15.09
C GLU A 220 13.08 12.56 -15.61
N ARG A 221 13.83 11.89 -14.72
CA ARG A 221 14.86 10.91 -15.09
C ARG A 221 14.28 9.73 -15.86
N GLU A 222 13.20 9.11 -15.35
CA GLU A 222 12.57 7.97 -16.03
C GLU A 222 11.99 8.36 -17.38
N LEU A 223 11.40 9.55 -17.48
CA LEU A 223 10.87 10.07 -18.73
C LEU A 223 11.99 10.43 -19.73
N ALA A 224 13.11 10.99 -19.26
CA ALA A 224 14.25 11.32 -20.11
C ALA A 224 14.86 10.07 -20.77
N ALA A 225 14.84 8.93 -20.06
CA ALA A 225 15.38 7.65 -20.54
C ALA A 225 14.58 6.99 -21.67
N VAL A 226 13.40 7.51 -22.03
CA VAL A 226 12.58 6.96 -23.14
C VAL A 226 13.26 7.23 -24.48
N GLU A 227 13.71 6.16 -25.14
CA GLU A 227 14.37 6.23 -26.45
C GLU A 227 13.38 6.57 -27.58
N PRO A 228 13.84 7.26 -28.64
CA PRO A 228 13.01 7.54 -29.82
C PRO A 228 12.72 6.28 -30.64
N GLY A 229 11.66 6.36 -31.45
CA GLY A 229 11.22 5.29 -32.33
C GLY A 229 12.23 5.00 -33.44
N ARG A 230 12.23 3.77 -33.94
CA ARG A 230 13.09 3.31 -35.02
C ARG A 230 12.30 3.34 -36.33
N LYS A 231 12.64 4.29 -37.20
CA LYS A 231 11.97 4.48 -38.49
C LYS A 231 11.83 3.17 -39.28
N GLY A 232 10.60 2.81 -39.64
CA GLY A 232 10.28 1.63 -40.45
C GLY A 232 10.22 0.33 -39.64
N VAL A 233 10.19 0.42 -38.32
CA VAL A 233 10.05 -0.70 -37.39
C VAL A 233 8.98 -0.33 -36.40
N VAL A 234 7.91 -1.12 -36.33
CA VAL A 234 6.83 -0.90 -35.37
C VAL A 234 7.37 -1.13 -33.95
N ASP A 235 7.67 -0.05 -33.22
CA ASP A 235 8.15 -0.12 -31.85
C ASP A 235 6.99 -0.24 -30.85
N VAL A 236 7.26 -0.95 -29.76
CA VAL A 236 6.35 -1.03 -28.62
C VAL A 236 6.83 -0.10 -27.51
N TYR A 237 6.01 0.89 -27.21
CA TYR A 237 6.16 1.73 -26.03
C TYR A 237 5.27 1.21 -24.91
N PHE A 238 5.84 0.92 -23.75
CA PHE A 238 5.11 0.39 -22.62
C PHE A 238 4.99 1.40 -21.48
N ILE A 239 3.78 1.61 -20.99
CA ILE A 239 3.52 2.29 -19.72
C ILE A 239 2.80 1.32 -18.80
N GLY A 240 3.43 0.98 -17.66
CA GLY A 240 2.82 0.18 -16.61
C GLY A 240 2.49 1.03 -15.39
N MET A 241 1.26 0.95 -14.90
CA MET A 241 0.81 1.68 -13.71
C MET A 241 0.25 0.73 -12.64
N ALA A 242 0.89 0.73 -11.47
CA ALA A 242 0.41 0.05 -10.27
C ALA A 242 -0.26 1.08 -9.35
N GLY A 243 -1.59 1.02 -9.23
CA GLY A 243 -2.38 2.07 -8.60
C GLY A 243 -2.45 2.00 -7.07
N TYR A 244 -2.38 0.80 -6.48
CA TYR A 244 -2.71 0.58 -5.07
C TYR A 244 -1.50 0.15 -4.23
N GLY A 245 -1.02 1.04 -3.36
CA GLY A 245 0.21 0.84 -2.59
C GLY A 245 0.11 0.01 -1.33
N ASN A 246 -1.08 -0.41 -0.92
CA ASN A 246 -1.22 -1.30 0.25
C ASN A 246 -0.96 -2.78 -0.10
N GLN A 247 -0.82 -3.11 -1.39
CA GLN A 247 -0.52 -4.47 -1.83
C GLN A 247 0.60 -4.56 -2.85
N ASP A 248 1.52 -5.50 -2.62
CA ASP A 248 2.71 -5.66 -3.46
C ASP A 248 2.41 -6.22 -4.86
N VAL A 249 1.35 -7.03 -5.00
CA VAL A 249 1.02 -7.73 -6.25
C VAL A 249 0.98 -6.78 -7.45
N PHE A 250 0.39 -5.60 -7.31
CA PHE A 250 0.26 -4.63 -8.40
C PHE A 250 1.62 -4.12 -8.90
N MET A 251 2.55 -3.83 -7.98
CA MET A 251 3.93 -3.49 -8.32
C MET A 251 4.63 -4.65 -9.02
N ARG A 252 4.50 -5.87 -8.47
CA ARG A 252 5.12 -7.09 -9.04
C ARG A 252 4.62 -7.39 -10.45
N GLU A 253 3.33 -7.18 -10.71
CA GLU A 253 2.75 -7.32 -12.05
C GLU A 253 3.36 -6.32 -13.02
N VAL A 254 3.43 -5.03 -12.66
CA VAL A 254 4.05 -4.00 -13.53
C VAL A 254 5.52 -4.33 -13.82
N ASP A 255 6.28 -4.76 -12.81
CA ASP A 255 7.68 -5.16 -12.99
C ASP A 255 7.84 -6.37 -13.92
N SER A 256 6.97 -7.36 -13.75
CA SER A 256 7.00 -8.60 -14.54
C SER A 256 6.55 -8.36 -15.98
N VAL A 257 5.51 -7.53 -16.19
CA VAL A 257 5.05 -7.14 -17.52
C VAL A 257 6.09 -6.27 -18.21
N ALA A 258 6.72 -5.32 -17.52
CA ALA A 258 7.82 -4.54 -18.08
C ALA A 258 8.98 -5.44 -18.57
N LYS A 259 9.31 -6.48 -17.81
CA LYS A 259 10.30 -7.49 -18.23
C LYS A 259 9.84 -8.25 -19.48
N LEU A 260 8.59 -8.70 -19.51
CA LEU A 260 8.00 -9.39 -20.66
C LEU A 260 8.05 -8.52 -21.93
N MET A 261 7.66 -7.25 -21.82
CA MET A 261 7.66 -6.31 -22.94
C MET A 261 9.06 -6.07 -23.47
N ARG A 262 10.05 -5.95 -22.57
CA ARG A 262 11.46 -5.84 -22.95
C ARG A 262 11.96 -7.07 -23.71
N GLU A 263 11.66 -8.27 -23.19
CA GLU A 263 12.24 -9.52 -23.70
C GLU A 263 11.53 -10.07 -24.94
N ARG A 264 10.22 -9.85 -25.07
CA ARG A 264 9.42 -10.47 -26.15
C ARG A 264 8.86 -9.50 -27.19
N PHE A 265 8.70 -8.24 -26.81
CA PHE A 265 8.11 -7.17 -27.64
C PHE A 265 9.12 -6.08 -28.00
N ASP A 266 10.42 -6.31 -27.74
CA ASP A 266 11.52 -5.39 -28.07
C ASP A 266 11.35 -3.96 -27.50
N ALA A 267 10.65 -3.82 -26.36
CA ALA A 267 10.40 -2.54 -25.71
C ALA A 267 11.59 -2.03 -24.87
N GLY A 268 12.80 -2.53 -25.11
CA GLY A 268 14.02 -2.03 -24.43
C GLY A 268 14.20 -0.54 -24.67
N GLY A 269 14.46 0.24 -23.61
CA GLY A 269 14.56 1.70 -23.68
C GLY A 269 13.23 2.45 -23.88
N ARG A 270 12.09 1.74 -24.01
CA ARG A 270 10.76 2.34 -24.29
C ARG A 270 9.72 1.98 -23.21
N ILE A 271 10.17 1.84 -21.97
CA ILE A 271 9.36 1.43 -20.82
C ILE A 271 9.30 2.55 -19.79
N VAL A 272 8.10 2.91 -19.36
CA VAL A 272 7.85 3.79 -18.21
C VAL A 272 7.02 3.02 -17.17
N LYS A 273 7.47 3.02 -15.92
CA LYS A 273 6.72 2.44 -14.79
C LYS A 273 6.28 3.53 -13.84
N LEU A 274 5.03 3.48 -13.43
CA LEU A 274 4.42 4.37 -12.44
C LEU A 274 3.90 3.49 -11.31
N VAL A 275 4.41 3.65 -10.09
CA VAL A 275 4.18 2.68 -9.01
C VAL A 275 3.78 3.39 -7.73
N ASN A 276 2.62 3.01 -7.20
CA ASN A 276 2.29 3.23 -5.80
C ASN A 276 2.70 1.98 -5.02
N ASN A 277 3.80 2.08 -4.29
CA ASN A 277 4.19 1.13 -3.25
C ASN A 277 5.17 1.84 -2.29
N PRO A 278 4.94 1.77 -0.96
CA PRO A 278 5.81 2.39 0.03
C PRO A 278 7.31 2.04 -0.11
N LYS A 279 7.63 0.87 -0.65
CA LYS A 279 9.01 0.39 -0.85
C LYS A 279 9.73 1.06 -2.03
N THR A 280 9.01 1.80 -2.87
CA THR A 280 9.53 2.32 -4.15
C THR A 280 9.60 3.84 -4.22
N GLY A 281 9.30 4.52 -3.11
CA GLY A 281 9.11 5.97 -3.07
C GLY A 281 10.33 6.82 -3.48
N LEU A 282 11.54 6.27 -3.43
CA LEU A 282 12.77 6.94 -3.88
C LEU A 282 13.35 6.36 -5.18
N THR A 283 12.75 5.30 -5.71
CA THR A 283 13.29 4.56 -6.87
C THR A 283 12.37 4.61 -8.08
N SER A 284 11.05 4.68 -7.88
CA SER A 284 10.04 4.72 -8.95
C SER A 284 9.17 5.97 -8.85
N PRO A 285 8.72 6.52 -9.99
CA PRO A 285 7.75 7.60 -10.00
C PRO A 285 6.41 7.13 -9.43
N ILE A 286 5.80 7.95 -8.56
CA ILE A 286 4.47 7.70 -7.99
C ILE A 286 3.43 7.59 -9.10
N ALA A 287 2.52 6.63 -8.99
CA ALA A 287 1.37 6.51 -9.87
C ALA A 287 0.31 7.56 -9.52
N SER A 288 0.04 8.45 -10.49
CA SER A 288 -1.00 9.47 -10.40
C SER A 288 -1.50 9.83 -11.80
N VAL A 289 -2.67 10.47 -11.89
CA VAL A 289 -3.15 11.02 -13.17
C VAL A 289 -2.13 12.01 -13.76
N THR A 290 -1.44 12.78 -12.93
CA THR A 290 -0.41 13.74 -13.34
C THR A 290 0.79 13.04 -13.97
N SER A 291 1.35 12.03 -13.31
CA SER A 291 2.50 11.28 -13.84
C SER A 291 2.12 10.43 -15.05
N LEU A 292 0.88 9.92 -15.14
CA LEU A 292 0.36 9.27 -16.34
C LEU A 292 0.31 10.21 -17.54
N ARG A 293 -0.25 11.41 -17.38
CA ARG A 293 -0.28 12.42 -18.46
C ARG A 293 1.12 12.82 -18.90
N ALA A 294 2.05 12.98 -17.95
CA ALA A 294 3.45 13.28 -18.27
C ALA A 294 4.12 12.13 -19.04
N ALA A 295 3.89 10.87 -18.64
CA ALA A 295 4.40 9.69 -19.32
C ALA A 295 3.84 9.55 -20.74
N LEU A 296 2.52 9.69 -20.90
CA LEU A 296 1.86 9.67 -22.21
C LEU A 296 2.41 10.76 -23.13
N LYS A 297 2.57 11.98 -22.62
CA LYS A 297 3.15 13.10 -23.38
C LYS A 297 4.59 12.79 -23.82
N ARG A 298 5.42 12.24 -22.93
CA ARG A 298 6.82 11.91 -23.26
C ARG A 298 6.92 10.79 -24.29
N VAL A 299 6.10 9.75 -24.15
CA VAL A 299 6.03 8.63 -25.09
C VAL A 299 5.55 9.12 -26.46
N ALA A 300 4.48 9.92 -26.51
CA ALA A 300 3.98 10.51 -27.74
C ALA A 300 5.05 11.32 -28.50
N ALA A 301 5.92 12.03 -27.76
CA ALA A 301 7.00 12.81 -28.35
C ALA A 301 8.20 11.96 -28.81
N ALA A 302 8.35 10.73 -28.33
CA ALA A 302 9.45 9.82 -28.70
C ALA A 302 9.07 8.88 -29.84
N MET A 303 7.80 8.45 -29.89
CA MET A 303 7.29 7.47 -30.84
C MET A 303 6.91 8.11 -32.17
N ASP A 304 6.92 7.31 -33.24
CA ASP A 304 6.18 7.63 -34.46
C ASP A 304 4.71 7.26 -34.23
N ILE A 305 3.86 8.27 -34.03
CA ILE A 305 2.45 8.07 -33.66
C ILE A 305 1.60 7.37 -34.73
N GLU A 306 2.08 7.28 -35.97
CA GLU A 306 1.41 6.59 -37.07
C GLU A 306 1.82 5.12 -37.16
N GLU A 307 3.08 4.81 -36.84
CA GLU A 307 3.68 3.49 -36.98
C GLU A 307 3.66 2.70 -35.65
N ASP A 308 4.10 3.31 -34.55
CA ASP A 308 4.38 2.65 -33.28
C ASP A 308 3.13 2.37 -32.44
N VAL A 309 3.26 1.46 -31.48
CA VAL A 309 2.17 1.01 -30.60
C VAL A 309 2.45 1.36 -29.14
N LEU A 310 1.51 2.06 -28.49
CA LEU A 310 1.48 2.18 -27.04
C LEU A 310 0.79 0.96 -26.43
N VAL A 311 1.45 0.29 -25.49
CA VAL A 311 0.86 -0.68 -24.56
C VAL A 311 0.75 -0.03 -23.18
N LEU A 312 -0.47 0.32 -22.78
CA LEU A 312 -0.78 0.85 -21.46
C LEU A 312 -1.38 -0.25 -20.59
N PHE A 313 -0.69 -0.63 -19.52
CA PHE A 313 -1.18 -1.59 -18.53
C PHE A 313 -1.46 -0.91 -17.20
N LEU A 314 -2.70 -0.99 -16.74
CA LEU A 314 -3.16 -0.45 -15.46
C LEU A 314 -3.57 -1.61 -14.56
N THR A 315 -3.02 -1.70 -13.34
CA THR A 315 -3.39 -2.74 -12.37
C THR A 315 -3.61 -2.16 -10.97
N SER A 316 -4.78 -2.42 -10.38
CA SER A 316 -5.21 -1.89 -9.08
C SER A 316 -6.55 -2.51 -8.63
N HIS A 317 -7.12 -2.00 -7.53
CA HIS A 317 -8.53 -2.17 -7.22
C HIS A 317 -9.43 -1.32 -8.12
N GLY A 318 -10.69 -1.73 -8.20
CA GLY A 318 -11.73 -0.99 -8.91
C GLY A 318 -13.03 -0.94 -8.11
N SER A 319 -13.86 0.07 -8.38
CA SER A 319 -15.17 0.25 -7.75
C SER A 319 -16.32 -0.10 -8.70
N ASN A 320 -17.49 -0.41 -8.14
CA ASN A 320 -18.73 -0.64 -8.90
C ASN A 320 -19.21 0.56 -9.74
N THR A 321 -18.64 1.73 -9.49
CA THR A 321 -18.81 2.96 -10.30
C THR A 321 -17.66 3.17 -11.30
N HIS A 322 -16.94 2.10 -11.64
CA HIS A 322 -15.87 2.07 -12.64
C HIS A 322 -14.68 3.00 -12.37
N ARG A 323 -14.44 3.40 -11.11
CA ARG A 323 -13.21 4.12 -10.74
C ARG A 323 -12.05 3.16 -10.55
N PHE A 324 -10.88 3.50 -11.08
CA PHE A 324 -9.62 2.83 -10.82
C PHE A 324 -8.95 3.44 -9.58
N SER A 325 -8.59 2.61 -8.60
CA SER A 325 -7.99 3.09 -7.36
C SER A 325 -6.55 3.56 -7.60
N ILE A 326 -6.26 4.80 -7.19
CA ILE A 326 -4.91 5.36 -7.11
C ILE A 326 -4.68 5.75 -5.65
N GLU A 327 -3.96 4.91 -4.93
CA GLU A 327 -3.78 5.04 -3.48
C GLU A 327 -2.34 4.78 -3.07
N LEU A 328 -1.78 5.72 -2.31
CA LEU A 328 -0.52 5.58 -1.58
C LEU A 328 -0.65 6.42 -0.32
N TRP A 329 -1.10 5.83 0.78
CA TRP A 329 -1.26 6.55 2.03
C TRP A 329 0.08 7.17 2.46
N PRO A 330 0.10 8.42 2.97
CA PRO A 330 -1.04 9.32 3.29
C PRO A 330 -1.49 10.26 2.15
N PHE A 331 -0.99 10.11 0.93
CA PHE A 331 -1.34 11.01 -0.17
C PHE A 331 -2.79 10.84 -0.63
N ARG A 332 -3.36 11.94 -1.12
CA ARG A 332 -4.63 11.94 -1.87
C ARG A 332 -4.35 12.28 -3.32
N PHE A 333 -4.79 11.41 -4.23
CA PHE A 333 -4.61 11.59 -5.66
C PHE A 333 -5.92 11.95 -6.36
N ASN A 334 -5.80 12.54 -7.55
CA ASN A 334 -6.93 12.70 -8.46
C ASN A 334 -7.47 11.34 -8.88
N GLU A 335 -8.79 11.23 -8.99
CA GLU A 335 -9.43 9.99 -9.43
C GLU A 335 -9.13 9.67 -10.90
N LEU A 336 -8.90 8.39 -11.20
CA LEU A 336 -8.80 7.88 -12.56
C LEU A 336 -10.10 7.17 -12.94
N THR A 337 -10.96 7.91 -13.64
CA THR A 337 -12.21 7.40 -14.23
C THR A 337 -12.00 7.03 -15.70
N PRO A 338 -12.93 6.29 -16.33
CA PRO A 338 -12.85 5.99 -17.76
C PRO A 338 -12.78 7.26 -18.62
N ALA A 339 -13.53 8.30 -18.25
CA ALA A 339 -13.54 9.58 -18.94
C ALA A 339 -12.18 10.32 -18.81
N VAL A 340 -11.59 10.34 -17.61
CA VAL A 340 -10.28 10.96 -17.38
C VAL A 340 -9.18 10.22 -18.15
N LEU A 341 -9.22 8.88 -18.17
CA LEU A 341 -8.26 8.09 -18.95
C LEU A 341 -8.42 8.35 -20.46
N ARG A 342 -9.67 8.39 -20.94
CA ARG A 342 -9.96 8.72 -22.34
C ARG A 342 -9.39 10.09 -22.72
N GLU A 343 -9.66 11.10 -21.90
CA GLU A 343 -9.14 12.46 -22.09
C GLU A 343 -7.61 12.47 -22.12
N ALA A 344 -6.94 11.81 -21.18
CA ALA A 344 -5.47 11.76 -21.12
C ALA A 344 -4.85 11.10 -22.36
N LEU A 345 -5.46 10.01 -22.85
CA LEU A 345 -5.03 9.34 -24.08
C LEU A 345 -5.25 10.23 -25.32
N ASP A 346 -6.41 10.89 -25.42
CA ASP A 346 -6.72 11.78 -26.55
C ASP A 346 -5.80 13.01 -26.59
N GLN A 347 -5.53 13.63 -25.43
CA GLN A 347 -4.59 14.76 -25.32
C GLN A 347 -3.16 14.39 -25.70
N SER A 348 -2.77 13.12 -25.56
CA SER A 348 -1.43 12.66 -25.96
C SER A 348 -1.24 12.59 -27.48
N GLY A 349 -2.31 12.50 -28.26
CA GLY A 349 -2.25 12.35 -29.71
C GLY A 349 -1.82 10.97 -30.21
N ILE A 350 -1.43 10.04 -29.33
CA ILE A 350 -1.04 8.67 -29.68
C ILE A 350 -2.21 7.98 -30.37
N ARG A 351 -2.02 7.34 -31.52
CA ARG A 351 -3.12 6.72 -32.27
C ARG A 351 -3.29 5.24 -31.95
N ASN A 352 -2.23 4.45 -32.09
CA ASN A 352 -2.27 3.00 -31.91
C ASN A 352 -2.10 2.65 -30.43
N ARG A 353 -3.19 2.23 -29.79
CA ARG A 353 -3.26 2.03 -28.33
C ARG A 353 -3.73 0.61 -27.99
N VAL A 354 -2.94 -0.13 -27.23
CA VAL A 354 -3.36 -1.35 -26.51
C VAL A 354 -3.51 -0.97 -25.04
N VAL A 355 -4.74 -0.93 -24.53
CA VAL A 355 -5.04 -0.55 -23.15
C VAL A 355 -5.57 -1.75 -22.39
N VAL A 356 -4.88 -2.13 -21.33
CA VAL A 356 -5.23 -3.27 -20.47
C VAL A 356 -5.53 -2.77 -19.07
N VAL A 357 -6.78 -2.95 -18.62
CA VAL A 357 -7.24 -2.52 -17.28
C VAL A 357 -7.52 -3.75 -16.42
N SER A 358 -6.62 -4.03 -15.49
CA SER A 358 -6.74 -5.11 -14.51
C SER A 358 -7.26 -4.58 -13.17
N ALA A 359 -8.58 -4.62 -13.00
CA ALA A 359 -9.27 -4.21 -11.77
C ALA A 359 -10.70 -4.81 -11.71
N CYS A 360 -11.32 -4.79 -10.53
CA CYS A 360 -12.75 -5.08 -10.39
C CYS A 360 -13.59 -4.08 -11.20
N TYR A 361 -14.68 -4.54 -11.81
CA TYR A 361 -15.57 -3.73 -12.64
C TYR A 361 -14.88 -3.04 -13.83
N SER A 362 -13.71 -3.51 -14.25
CA SER A 362 -12.87 -2.87 -15.27
C SER A 362 -13.52 -2.89 -16.66
N GLY A 363 -14.53 -3.72 -16.89
CA GLY A 363 -15.32 -3.71 -18.12
C GLY A 363 -15.99 -2.35 -18.40
N GLY A 364 -16.23 -1.53 -17.36
CA GLY A 364 -16.74 -0.16 -17.52
C GLY A 364 -15.79 0.79 -18.26
N PHE A 365 -14.51 0.42 -18.43
CA PHE A 365 -13.55 1.18 -19.23
C PHE A 365 -13.65 0.88 -20.72
N ILE A 366 -14.29 -0.21 -21.15
CA ILE A 366 -14.31 -0.65 -22.55
C ILE A 366 -15.02 0.39 -23.43
N GLU A 367 -16.28 0.72 -23.16
CA GLU A 367 -17.06 1.62 -24.02
C GLU A 367 -16.47 3.04 -24.13
N PRO A 368 -16.03 3.69 -23.05
CA PRO A 368 -15.42 5.03 -23.14
C PRO A 368 -14.08 5.07 -23.91
N LEU A 369 -13.30 3.99 -23.85
CA LEU A 369 -11.97 3.93 -24.47
C LEU A 369 -11.96 3.35 -25.88
N LYS A 370 -13.03 2.65 -26.28
CA LYS A 370 -13.15 2.04 -27.60
C LYS A 370 -13.03 3.10 -28.69
N SER A 371 -12.19 2.82 -29.68
CA SER A 371 -12.03 3.60 -30.91
C SER A 371 -11.50 2.70 -32.02
N ASP A 372 -11.48 3.18 -33.26
CA ASP A 372 -10.94 2.40 -34.39
C ASP A 372 -9.44 2.08 -34.24
N THR A 373 -8.69 2.91 -33.50
CA THR A 373 -7.24 2.73 -33.31
C THR A 373 -6.89 2.20 -31.92
N THR A 374 -7.85 1.65 -31.17
CA THR A 374 -7.62 1.16 -29.81
C THR A 374 -8.07 -0.29 -29.64
N LEU A 375 -7.21 -1.11 -29.06
CA LEU A 375 -7.55 -2.39 -28.44
C LEU A 375 -7.69 -2.16 -26.94
N VAL A 376 -8.87 -2.39 -26.38
CA VAL A 376 -9.12 -2.29 -24.92
C VAL A 376 -9.44 -3.66 -24.37
N MET A 377 -8.79 -4.05 -23.27
CA MET A 377 -9.02 -5.31 -22.57
C MET A 377 -9.22 -5.04 -21.08
N SER A 378 -10.13 -5.80 -20.46
CA SER A 378 -10.45 -5.69 -19.04
C SER A 378 -10.41 -7.06 -18.35
N ALA A 379 -9.95 -7.08 -17.09
CA ALA A 379 -9.89 -8.29 -16.28
C ALA A 379 -11.27 -8.79 -15.82
N SER A 380 -12.29 -7.95 -15.89
CA SER A 380 -13.67 -8.29 -15.52
C SER A 380 -14.68 -7.57 -16.41
N SER A 381 -15.93 -8.01 -16.38
CA SER A 381 -17.09 -7.33 -16.94
C SER A 381 -17.51 -6.12 -16.07
N PRO A 382 -18.34 -5.19 -16.59
CA PRO A 382 -18.65 -3.93 -15.90
C PRO A 382 -19.35 -4.08 -14.54
N ASP A 383 -19.91 -5.26 -14.26
CA ASP A 383 -20.74 -5.59 -13.10
C ASP A 383 -20.12 -6.68 -12.21
N ARG A 384 -18.88 -7.11 -12.47
CA ARG A 384 -18.21 -8.23 -11.78
C ARG A 384 -16.88 -7.84 -11.16
N ASN A 385 -16.48 -8.62 -10.15
CA ASN A 385 -15.15 -8.53 -9.54
C ASN A 385 -14.10 -9.29 -10.36
N SER A 386 -12.82 -8.97 -10.14
CA SER A 386 -11.67 -9.77 -10.59
C SER A 386 -10.88 -10.27 -9.38
N PHE A 387 -10.16 -11.39 -9.52
CA PHE A 387 -9.58 -12.12 -8.37
C PHE A 387 -8.04 -12.21 -8.39
N GLY A 388 -7.47 -12.65 -7.26
CA GLY A 388 -6.02 -12.85 -7.09
C GLY A 388 -5.28 -11.65 -6.48
N CYS A 389 -5.97 -10.73 -5.81
CA CYS A 389 -5.36 -9.54 -5.21
C CYS A 389 -4.98 -9.79 -3.74
N SER A 390 -3.82 -10.37 -3.46
CA SER A 390 -3.25 -10.51 -2.09
C SER A 390 -1.79 -10.08 -2.03
N ASN A 391 -1.22 -9.95 -0.83
CA ASN A 391 0.20 -9.57 -0.65
C ASN A 391 1.16 -10.71 -0.98
N GLU A 392 0.71 -11.94 -0.80
CA GLU A 392 1.43 -13.19 -1.03
C GLU A 392 1.36 -13.60 -2.50
N ALA A 393 0.35 -13.11 -3.23
CA ALA A 393 0.19 -13.37 -4.64
C ALA A 393 1.31 -12.71 -5.48
N GLU A 394 1.91 -13.48 -6.37
CA GLU A 394 2.83 -12.95 -7.39
C GLU A 394 2.08 -12.25 -8.53
N TRP A 395 0.82 -12.68 -8.78
CA TRP A 395 -0.01 -12.22 -9.88
C TRP A 395 -1.50 -12.24 -9.53
N THR A 396 -2.26 -11.33 -10.14
CA THR A 396 -3.71 -11.47 -10.25
C THR A 396 -4.08 -12.61 -11.20
N TYR A 397 -5.31 -13.11 -11.15
CA TYR A 397 -5.72 -14.22 -12.02
C TYR A 397 -5.64 -13.85 -13.49
N PHE A 398 -6.13 -12.67 -13.85
CA PHE A 398 -6.05 -12.15 -15.21
C PHE A 398 -4.61 -11.84 -15.62
N GLY A 399 -3.83 -11.17 -14.77
CA GLY A 399 -2.43 -10.85 -15.07
C GLY A 399 -1.59 -12.09 -15.32
N LYS A 400 -1.75 -13.14 -14.49
CA LYS A 400 -1.10 -14.44 -14.69
C LYS A 400 -1.52 -15.08 -16.00
N ALA A 401 -2.83 -15.18 -16.25
CA ALA A 401 -3.35 -15.83 -17.45
C ALA A 401 -2.93 -15.10 -18.74
N TYR A 402 -2.97 -13.78 -18.75
CA TYR A 402 -2.69 -12.97 -19.93
C TYR A 402 -1.19 -12.79 -20.18
N PHE A 403 -0.44 -12.31 -19.20
CA PHE A 403 0.98 -11.97 -19.38
C PHE A 403 1.91 -13.15 -19.12
N ASP A 404 1.73 -13.86 -18.02
CA ASP A 404 2.65 -14.91 -17.61
C ASP A 404 2.42 -16.24 -18.34
N GLU A 405 1.23 -16.47 -18.88
CA GLU A 405 0.89 -17.72 -19.58
C GLU A 405 0.68 -17.51 -21.08
N ALA A 406 -0.25 -16.64 -21.47
CA ALA A 406 -0.67 -16.53 -22.87
C ALA A 406 0.35 -15.78 -23.74
N LEU A 407 0.80 -14.58 -23.33
CA LEU A 407 1.81 -13.81 -24.08
C LEU A 407 3.22 -14.45 -24.07
N ARG A 408 3.44 -15.49 -23.26
CA ARG A 408 4.63 -16.36 -23.38
C ARG A 408 4.50 -17.41 -24.48
N LYS A 409 3.29 -17.72 -24.93
CA LYS A 409 3.00 -18.70 -25.99
C LYS A 409 2.81 -18.03 -27.34
N THR A 410 2.09 -16.91 -27.39
CA THR A 410 1.85 -16.11 -28.60
C THR A 410 2.35 -14.68 -28.42
N ARG A 411 2.54 -13.96 -29.53
CA ARG A 411 2.79 -12.50 -29.53
C ARG A 411 1.54 -11.71 -29.95
N SER A 412 0.47 -12.39 -30.35
CA SER A 412 -0.81 -11.76 -30.65
C SER A 412 -1.51 -11.36 -29.35
N PHE A 413 -1.79 -10.07 -29.18
CA PHE A 413 -2.51 -9.57 -28.01
C PHE A 413 -3.94 -10.13 -27.90
N THR A 414 -4.60 -10.36 -29.04
CA THR A 414 -5.99 -10.86 -29.08
C THR A 414 -6.05 -12.38 -28.89
N GLU A 415 -5.15 -13.15 -29.51
CA GLU A 415 -5.07 -14.59 -29.26
C GLU A 415 -4.70 -14.87 -27.79
N ALA A 416 -3.77 -14.08 -27.24
CA ALA A 416 -3.42 -14.19 -25.83
C ALA A 416 -4.62 -13.91 -24.91
N PHE A 417 -5.51 -12.98 -25.30
CA PHE A 417 -6.71 -12.67 -24.53
C PHE A 417 -7.69 -13.85 -24.54
N ASP A 418 -7.91 -14.46 -25.71
CA ASP A 418 -8.78 -15.63 -25.84
C ASP A 418 -8.28 -16.81 -24.99
N MET A 419 -6.96 -17.06 -24.99
CA MET A 419 -6.34 -18.04 -24.09
C MET A 419 -6.52 -17.67 -22.62
N ALA A 420 -6.31 -16.41 -22.26
CA ALA A 420 -6.41 -15.93 -20.89
C ALA A 420 -7.83 -16.05 -20.34
N LYS A 421 -8.84 -15.72 -21.16
CA LYS A 421 -10.25 -15.83 -20.79
C LYS A 421 -10.63 -17.26 -20.38
N LEU A 422 -10.12 -18.26 -21.10
CA LEU A 422 -10.33 -19.67 -20.77
C LEU A 422 -9.60 -20.07 -19.47
N SER A 423 -8.35 -19.64 -19.29
CA SER A 423 -7.55 -19.92 -18.08
C SER A 423 -8.18 -19.30 -16.82
N VAL A 424 -8.67 -18.06 -16.92
CA VAL A 424 -9.35 -17.35 -15.83
C VAL A 424 -10.65 -18.07 -15.44
N ALA A 425 -11.51 -18.38 -16.42
CA ALA A 425 -12.78 -19.05 -16.16
C ALA A 425 -12.59 -20.43 -15.49
N GLN A 426 -11.54 -21.16 -15.87
CA GLN A 426 -11.22 -22.45 -15.25
C GLN A 426 -10.81 -22.30 -13.78
N ARG A 427 -9.93 -21.35 -13.45
CA ARG A 427 -9.50 -21.09 -12.06
C ARG A 427 -10.66 -20.65 -11.18
N GLU A 428 -11.47 -19.71 -11.68
CA GLU A 428 -12.61 -19.20 -10.95
C GLU A 428 -13.63 -20.32 -10.68
N LYS A 429 -13.82 -21.23 -11.63
CA LYS A 429 -14.66 -22.41 -11.44
C LYS A 429 -14.10 -23.38 -10.40
N GLU A 430 -12.78 -23.62 -10.40
CA GLU A 430 -12.10 -24.47 -9.42
C GLU A 430 -12.25 -23.91 -7.99
N GLU A 431 -12.12 -22.60 -7.85
CA GLU A 431 -12.25 -21.86 -6.59
C GLU A 431 -13.69 -21.46 -6.23
N LYS A 432 -14.66 -21.85 -7.07
CA LYS A 432 -16.10 -21.57 -6.91
C LYS A 432 -16.43 -20.08 -6.81
N PHE A 433 -15.67 -19.24 -7.50
CA PHE A 433 -15.98 -17.84 -7.68
C PHE A 433 -17.00 -17.61 -8.78
N GLU A 434 -17.77 -16.52 -8.65
CA GLU A 434 -18.56 -16.02 -9.76
C GLU A 434 -17.62 -15.52 -10.87
N PRO A 435 -17.82 -15.93 -12.14
CA PRO A 435 -16.89 -15.58 -13.20
C PRO A 435 -16.71 -14.07 -13.38
N SER A 436 -15.46 -13.63 -13.48
CA SER A 436 -15.14 -12.23 -13.76
C SER A 436 -15.56 -11.80 -15.18
N ASP A 437 -15.58 -12.75 -16.12
CA ASP A 437 -15.89 -12.59 -17.54
C ASP A 437 -15.09 -11.44 -18.20
N PRO A 438 -13.77 -11.61 -18.38
CA PRO A 438 -12.92 -10.65 -19.06
C PRO A 438 -13.51 -10.18 -20.40
N ARG A 439 -13.39 -8.88 -20.70
CA ARG A 439 -13.90 -8.25 -21.94
C ARG A 439 -12.78 -7.69 -22.79
N MET A 440 -13.01 -7.68 -24.11
CA MET A 440 -12.10 -7.11 -25.09
C MET A 440 -12.91 -6.37 -26.16
N ALA A 441 -12.41 -5.22 -26.60
CA ALA A 441 -12.89 -4.50 -27.77
C ALA A 441 -11.72 -4.15 -28.69
N LEU A 442 -11.75 -4.66 -29.91
CA LEU A 442 -10.73 -4.43 -30.94
C LEU A 442 -11.20 -3.36 -31.94
N GLY A 443 -10.44 -2.27 -32.06
CA GLY A 443 -10.62 -1.27 -33.09
C GLY A 443 -10.26 -1.76 -34.50
N LYS A 444 -10.98 -1.28 -35.52
CA LYS A 444 -10.81 -1.73 -36.91
C LYS A 444 -9.44 -1.41 -37.49
N SER A 445 -8.90 -0.23 -37.18
CA SER A 445 -7.63 0.27 -37.74
C SER A 445 -6.40 -0.25 -37.00
N ILE A 446 -6.51 -0.53 -35.69
CA ILE A 446 -5.37 -1.08 -34.94
C ILE A 446 -5.12 -2.57 -35.24
N GLY A 447 -6.14 -3.34 -35.62
CA GLY A 447 -6.00 -4.77 -35.93
C GLY A 447 -4.87 -5.07 -36.93
N PRO A 448 -4.85 -4.44 -38.12
CA PRO A 448 -3.76 -4.59 -39.09
C PRO A 448 -2.37 -4.20 -38.55
N VAL A 449 -2.29 -3.15 -37.71
CA VAL A 449 -1.04 -2.70 -37.08
C VAL A 449 -0.50 -3.78 -36.13
N LEU A 450 -1.34 -4.35 -35.28
CA LEU A 450 -0.93 -5.42 -34.36
C LEU A 450 -0.53 -6.70 -35.10
N ALA A 451 -1.22 -7.02 -36.21
CA ALA A 451 -0.84 -8.15 -37.05
C ALA A 451 0.51 -7.93 -37.76
N ALA A 452 0.84 -6.69 -38.13
CA ALA A 452 2.15 -6.33 -38.65
C ALA A 452 3.23 -6.46 -37.57
N LEU A 453 3.01 -5.88 -36.40
CA LEU A 453 3.89 -6.02 -35.23
C LEU A 453 4.17 -7.49 -34.90
N GLU A 454 3.15 -8.35 -34.89
CA GLU A 454 3.30 -9.78 -34.64
C GLU A 454 4.21 -10.44 -35.68
N ARG A 455 4.01 -10.16 -36.97
CA ARG A 455 4.87 -10.67 -38.05
C ARG A 455 6.29 -10.16 -37.94
N ASP A 456 6.48 -8.90 -37.58
CA ASP A 456 7.80 -8.29 -37.41
C ASP A 456 8.54 -8.95 -36.23
N LEU A 457 7.87 -9.13 -35.10
CA LEU A 457 8.43 -9.82 -33.93
C LEU A 457 8.65 -11.33 -34.15
N ALA A 458 7.90 -11.98 -35.03
CA ALA A 458 8.08 -13.39 -35.40
C ALA A 458 9.18 -13.59 -36.45
N SER A 459 9.31 -12.66 -37.41
CA SER A 459 10.34 -12.65 -38.45
C SER A 459 11.70 -12.22 -37.90
N ALA A 460 11.70 -11.47 -36.79
CA ALA A 460 12.84 -11.30 -35.91
C ALA A 460 13.22 -12.64 -35.24
N LYS A 461 13.73 -13.60 -36.03
CA LYS A 461 14.75 -14.56 -35.60
C LYS A 461 16.03 -13.79 -35.25
N ARG A 462 15.93 -12.92 -34.26
CA ARG A 462 17.08 -12.52 -33.48
C ARG A 462 17.05 -13.44 -32.28
N ALA A 463 18.14 -14.18 -32.08
CA ALA A 463 18.52 -14.63 -30.75
C ALA A 463 18.19 -13.51 -29.74
N PRO A 464 17.77 -13.83 -28.49
CA PRO A 464 17.54 -12.82 -27.44
C PRO A 464 18.63 -11.78 -27.62
N ALA A 465 18.24 -10.51 -27.85
CA ALA A 465 19.13 -9.47 -28.37
C ALA A 465 20.51 -9.76 -27.82
N PRO A 466 21.50 -10.13 -28.66
CA PRO A 466 22.73 -10.68 -28.15
C PRO A 466 23.15 -9.71 -27.06
N VAL A 467 23.48 -10.22 -25.87
CA VAL A 467 24.42 -9.50 -25.03
C VAL A 467 25.54 -9.22 -26.00
N VAL A 468 25.60 -7.98 -26.51
CA VAL A 468 26.56 -7.58 -27.51
C VAL A 468 27.86 -7.96 -26.81
N PRO A 469 28.61 -8.97 -27.32
CA PRO A 469 29.89 -9.26 -26.73
C PRO A 469 30.60 -7.92 -26.70
N VAL A 470 31.22 -7.59 -25.58
CA VAL A 470 31.89 -6.30 -25.33
C VAL A 470 32.79 -5.90 -26.52
N GLU A 471 33.19 -6.87 -27.33
CA GLU A 471 33.96 -6.75 -28.56
C GLU A 471 33.24 -6.13 -29.78
N SER A 472 31.90 -6.10 -29.89
CA SER A 472 31.20 -5.56 -31.09
C SER A 472 30.43 -4.26 -30.88
N ARG A 473 30.45 -3.69 -29.67
CA ARG A 473 30.11 -2.27 -29.43
C ARG A 473 31.34 -1.43 -29.76
N LYS A 474 31.17 -0.23 -30.33
CA LYS A 474 32.28 0.75 -30.38
C LYS A 474 32.66 1.02 -28.92
N ARG A 475 33.81 0.50 -28.48
CA ARG A 475 34.31 0.67 -27.12
C ARG A 475 34.21 2.14 -26.71
N ASP A 476 33.57 2.38 -25.59
CA ASP A 476 33.47 3.71 -25.01
C ASP A 476 34.24 3.81 -23.67
N ALA A 477 34.26 5.00 -23.08
CA ALA A 477 35.00 5.25 -21.84
C ALA A 477 34.54 4.36 -20.67
N TYR A 478 33.30 3.84 -20.71
CA TYR A 478 32.79 2.93 -19.68
C TYR A 478 33.40 1.54 -19.83
N ASP A 479 33.54 1.05 -21.06
CA ASP A 479 34.19 -0.24 -21.32
C ASP A 479 35.66 -0.22 -20.86
N GLU A 480 36.38 0.88 -21.15
CA GLU A 480 37.76 1.06 -20.67
C GLU A 480 37.87 1.19 -19.16
N TYR A 481 36.95 1.91 -18.52
CA TYR A 481 36.92 2.06 -17.08
C TYR A 481 36.64 0.73 -16.37
N VAL A 482 35.64 -0.02 -16.82
CA VAL A 482 35.27 -1.32 -16.24
C VAL A 482 36.42 -2.32 -16.38
N ASP A 483 37.12 -2.34 -17.52
CA ASP A 483 38.27 -3.23 -17.69
C ASP A 483 39.46 -2.89 -16.78
N LEU A 484 39.65 -1.61 -16.44
CA LEU A 484 40.72 -1.18 -15.53
C LEU A 484 40.37 -1.46 -14.07
N THR A 485 39.09 -1.45 -13.71
CA THR A 485 38.58 -1.49 -12.33
C THR A 485 38.08 -2.85 -11.90
N PHE A 486 37.52 -3.65 -12.81
CA PHE A 486 36.95 -4.95 -12.49
C PHE A 486 38.03 -6.03 -12.58
N ASP A 487 38.38 -6.63 -11.43
CA ASP A 487 39.29 -7.77 -11.36
C ASP A 487 38.50 -9.09 -11.29
N PRO A 488 38.51 -9.92 -12.36
CA PRO A 488 37.84 -11.22 -12.37
C PRO A 488 38.41 -12.20 -11.34
N SER A 489 39.64 -12.00 -10.86
CA SER A 489 40.28 -12.89 -9.89
C SER A 489 39.56 -12.90 -8.53
N THR A 490 38.91 -11.79 -8.17
CA THR A 490 38.10 -11.66 -6.94
C THR A 490 36.85 -12.54 -6.96
N VAL A 491 36.34 -12.86 -8.16
CA VAL A 491 35.14 -13.69 -8.34
C VAL A 491 35.38 -15.13 -7.88
N GLY A 492 36.59 -15.66 -8.09
CA GLY A 492 36.96 -17.00 -7.62
C GLY A 492 36.90 -17.11 -6.08
N GLU A 493 37.32 -16.07 -5.37
CA GLU A 493 37.24 -16.01 -3.91
C GLU A 493 35.79 -15.84 -3.41
N LEU A 494 34.96 -15.08 -4.12
CA LEU A 494 33.52 -14.98 -3.83
C LEU A 494 32.82 -16.33 -3.99
N VAL A 495 33.13 -17.10 -5.03
CA VAL A 495 32.62 -18.47 -5.22
C VAL A 495 33.07 -19.37 -4.08
N LYS A 496 34.35 -19.31 -3.67
CA LYS A 496 34.86 -20.11 -2.53
C LYS A 496 34.15 -19.75 -1.22
N THR A 497 34.01 -18.47 -0.91
CA THR A 497 33.31 -17.99 0.29
C THR A 497 31.83 -18.38 0.28
N CYS A 498 31.15 -18.26 -0.87
CA CYS A 498 29.78 -18.71 -1.06
C CYS A 498 29.63 -20.20 -0.76
N ARG A 499 30.51 -21.04 -1.34
CA ARG A 499 30.49 -22.49 -1.11
C ARG A 499 30.74 -22.85 0.35
N HIS A 500 31.68 -22.16 0.99
CA HIS A 500 31.96 -22.34 2.41
C HIS A 500 30.73 -22.00 3.27
N ASN A 501 30.03 -20.90 2.99
CA ASN A 501 28.81 -20.54 3.71
C ASN A 501 27.68 -21.56 3.46
N MET A 502 27.55 -22.06 2.23
CA MET A 502 26.59 -23.12 1.91
C MET A 502 26.95 -24.47 2.56
N TYR A 503 28.22 -24.72 2.86
CA TYR A 503 28.63 -25.90 3.63
C TYR A 503 28.13 -25.85 5.08
N LEU A 504 28.08 -24.67 5.70
CA LEU A 504 27.52 -24.52 7.06
C LEU A 504 26.02 -24.83 7.13
N ALA A 505 25.32 -24.73 6.00
CA ALA A 505 23.93 -25.13 5.83
C ALA A 505 23.78 -26.54 5.21
N SER A 506 24.86 -27.32 5.09
CA SER A 506 24.81 -28.65 4.49
C SER A 506 24.04 -29.64 5.34
N PRO A 507 23.44 -30.69 4.74
CA PRO A 507 22.74 -31.74 5.48
C PRO A 507 23.58 -32.37 6.60
N GLY A 508 24.88 -32.59 6.37
CA GLY A 508 25.83 -33.10 7.36
C GLY A 508 25.99 -32.21 8.58
N VAL A 509 26.15 -30.91 8.37
CA VAL A 509 26.26 -29.93 9.46
C VAL A 509 24.92 -29.70 10.14
N GLY A 510 23.84 -29.67 9.35
CA GLY A 510 22.47 -29.48 9.82
C GLY A 510 22.02 -30.60 10.76
N ILE A 511 22.40 -31.85 10.49
CA ILE A 511 21.96 -32.99 11.32
C ILE A 511 22.79 -33.19 12.59
N ASP A 512 24.07 -32.81 12.58
CA ASP A 512 24.88 -32.77 13.81
C ASP A 512 24.31 -31.73 14.80
N ARG A 513 23.56 -30.76 14.29
CA ARG A 513 22.92 -29.67 15.06
C ARG A 513 21.45 -29.96 15.40
N ALA A 514 20.72 -30.65 14.52
CA ALA A 514 19.31 -31.01 14.66
C ALA A 514 19.05 -32.41 14.07
N PRO A 515 19.11 -33.48 14.88
CA PRO A 515 19.03 -34.86 14.40
C PRO A 515 17.76 -35.19 13.60
N ASP A 516 16.66 -34.47 13.84
CA ASP A 516 15.36 -34.71 13.20
C ASP A 516 15.10 -33.84 11.95
N LEU A 517 16.05 -32.96 11.56
CA LEU A 517 15.88 -31.97 10.48
C LEU A 517 15.42 -32.57 9.14
N PHE A 518 15.78 -33.83 8.89
CA PHE A 518 15.43 -34.57 7.67
C PHE A 518 14.44 -35.71 7.94
N GLY A 519 13.51 -35.50 8.88
CA GLY A 519 12.47 -36.49 9.20
C GLY A 519 13.04 -37.78 9.79
N GLY A 520 14.07 -37.65 10.64
CA GLY A 520 14.78 -38.77 11.28
C GLY A 520 15.82 -39.48 10.40
N MET A 521 16.03 -39.06 9.14
CA MET A 521 17.10 -39.56 8.28
C MET A 521 18.46 -39.06 8.77
N ASN A 522 19.43 -39.94 9.00
CA ASN A 522 20.77 -39.63 9.51
C ASN A 522 21.94 -40.08 8.60
N LYS A 523 23.18 -39.80 9.00
CA LYS A 523 24.41 -40.17 8.26
C LYS A 523 24.54 -41.67 7.93
N SER A 524 23.85 -42.53 8.66
CA SER A 524 23.82 -43.98 8.44
C SER A 524 22.65 -44.43 7.53
N SER A 525 21.79 -43.52 7.11
CA SER A 525 20.61 -43.84 6.28
C SER A 525 21.01 -44.15 4.83
N ALA A 526 20.36 -45.13 4.22
CA ALA A 526 20.70 -45.60 2.86
C ALA A 526 20.62 -44.51 1.77
N HIS A 527 19.77 -43.49 1.96
CA HIS A 527 19.62 -42.37 1.03
C HIS A 527 20.48 -41.14 1.36
N TRP A 528 21.23 -41.18 2.47
CA TRP A 528 22.06 -40.06 2.94
C TRP A 528 23.09 -39.60 1.90
N PRO A 529 23.88 -40.48 1.25
CA PRO A 529 24.85 -40.05 0.25
C PRO A 529 24.20 -39.35 -0.95
N ARG A 530 22.95 -39.71 -1.29
CA ARG A 530 22.21 -39.11 -2.40
C ARG A 530 21.75 -37.69 -2.05
N LEU A 531 21.37 -37.45 -0.79
CA LEU A 531 20.99 -36.13 -0.28
C LEU A 531 22.20 -35.20 -0.23
N GLU A 532 23.34 -35.67 0.29
CA GLU A 532 24.58 -34.88 0.32
C GLU A 532 25.05 -34.52 -1.09
N ALA A 533 25.06 -35.49 -2.01
CA ALA A 533 25.43 -35.23 -3.40
C ALA A 533 24.45 -34.26 -4.10
N ALA A 534 23.16 -34.26 -3.73
CA ALA A 534 22.20 -33.31 -4.25
C ALA A 534 22.47 -31.88 -3.74
N TRP A 535 22.78 -31.74 -2.45
CA TRP A 535 23.17 -30.46 -1.85
C TRP A 535 24.47 -29.92 -2.46
N GLU A 536 25.46 -30.77 -2.66
CA GLU A 536 26.73 -30.37 -3.27
C GLU A 536 26.54 -29.86 -4.71
N ARG A 537 25.74 -30.56 -5.53
CA ARG A 537 25.40 -30.08 -6.88
C ARG A 537 24.63 -28.75 -6.85
N TYR A 538 23.67 -28.63 -5.95
CA TYR A 538 22.89 -27.39 -5.78
C TYR A 538 23.79 -26.22 -5.41
N SER A 539 24.60 -26.38 -4.36
CA SER A 539 25.50 -25.33 -3.87
C SER A 539 26.56 -24.92 -4.89
N GLU A 540 27.18 -25.88 -5.59
CA GLU A 540 28.13 -25.58 -6.67
C GLU A 540 27.47 -24.78 -7.80
N THR A 541 26.27 -25.22 -8.23
CA THR A 541 25.54 -24.56 -9.31
C THR A 541 25.08 -23.16 -8.90
N TYR A 542 24.54 -23.01 -7.70
CA TYR A 542 24.09 -21.74 -7.15
C TYR A 542 25.25 -20.76 -7.06
N CYS A 543 26.34 -21.13 -6.37
CA CYS A 543 27.48 -20.23 -6.14
C CYS A 543 28.18 -19.83 -7.44
N ARG A 544 28.29 -20.72 -8.43
CA ARG A 544 28.85 -20.36 -9.74
C ARG A 544 27.95 -19.41 -10.52
N ARG A 545 26.62 -19.63 -10.51
CA ARG A 545 25.69 -18.79 -11.28
C ARG A 545 25.47 -17.42 -10.63
N SER A 546 25.44 -17.35 -9.31
CA SER A 546 25.26 -16.08 -8.58
C SER A 546 26.50 -15.19 -8.65
N ASN A 547 27.68 -15.79 -8.85
CA ASN A 547 28.96 -15.09 -8.98
C ASN A 547 29.54 -15.27 -10.39
N ASP A 548 28.71 -15.28 -11.42
CA ASP A 548 29.19 -15.36 -12.80
C ASP A 548 29.95 -14.07 -13.18
N PRO A 549 31.21 -14.14 -13.67
CA PRO A 549 31.99 -12.94 -13.98
C PRO A 549 31.33 -12.02 -15.02
N ALA A 550 30.64 -12.58 -16.02
CA ALA A 550 29.99 -11.79 -17.05
C ALA A 550 28.73 -11.10 -16.50
N LEU A 551 27.98 -11.79 -15.63
CA LEU A 551 26.85 -11.22 -14.90
C LEU A 551 27.28 -10.07 -13.98
N LEU A 552 28.35 -10.25 -13.21
CA LEU A 552 28.90 -9.24 -12.29
C LEU A 552 29.45 -8.04 -13.06
N ARG A 553 30.29 -8.28 -14.07
CA ARG A 553 30.85 -7.22 -14.93
C ARG A 553 29.74 -6.44 -15.61
N GLY A 554 28.76 -7.11 -16.21
CA GLY A 554 27.65 -6.45 -16.88
C GLY A 554 26.74 -5.68 -15.93
N THR A 555 26.57 -6.14 -14.69
CA THR A 555 25.82 -5.40 -13.66
C THR A 555 26.58 -4.16 -13.22
N TYR A 556 27.88 -4.28 -12.99
CA TYR A 556 28.75 -3.16 -12.62
C TYR A 556 28.78 -2.09 -13.72
N GLU A 557 28.95 -2.50 -14.99
CA GLU A 557 28.92 -1.61 -16.13
C GLU A 557 27.59 -0.83 -16.23
N ARG A 558 26.45 -1.50 -16.03
CA ARG A 558 25.13 -0.84 -16.01
C ARG A 558 25.01 0.19 -14.89
N GLN A 559 25.55 -0.11 -13.70
CA GLN A 559 25.52 0.81 -12.56
C GLN A 559 26.39 2.05 -12.82
N ILE A 560 27.62 1.87 -13.32
CA ILE A 560 28.49 3.01 -13.64
C ILE A 560 27.87 3.88 -14.74
N ARG A 561 27.29 3.28 -15.78
CA ARG A 561 26.58 4.01 -16.83
C ARG A 561 25.36 4.80 -16.30
N ALA A 562 24.71 4.32 -15.24
CA ALA A 562 23.58 5.00 -14.62
C ALA A 562 23.99 6.13 -13.66
N LEU A 563 25.21 6.06 -13.10
CA LEU A 563 25.65 6.95 -12.02
C LEU A 563 26.65 8.02 -12.45
N ILE A 564 27.47 7.76 -13.48
CA ILE A 564 28.59 8.65 -13.88
C ILE A 564 28.40 9.12 -15.31
N ALA A 565 28.44 10.43 -15.56
CA ALA A 565 28.31 10.97 -16.90
C ALA A 565 29.58 10.70 -17.75
N PRO A 566 29.47 10.57 -19.09
CA PRO A 566 30.62 10.20 -19.93
C PRO A 566 31.79 11.19 -19.84
N GLY A 567 31.48 12.49 -19.67
CA GLY A 567 32.47 13.56 -19.56
C GLY A 567 33.28 13.53 -18.25
N GLU A 568 32.70 12.99 -17.18
CA GLU A 568 33.35 12.84 -15.87
C GLU A 568 34.28 11.62 -15.85
N LEU A 569 33.97 10.61 -16.65
CA LEU A 569 34.73 9.36 -16.71
C LEU A 569 36.03 9.49 -17.51
N ALA A 570 36.04 10.32 -18.56
CA ALA A 570 37.19 10.44 -19.46
C ALA A 570 38.49 10.93 -18.77
N PRO A 571 38.47 11.93 -17.86
CA PRO A 571 39.66 12.28 -17.06
C PRO A 571 40.14 11.16 -16.14
N VAL A 572 39.20 10.41 -15.55
CA VAL A 572 39.51 9.29 -14.64
C VAL A 572 40.17 8.14 -15.40
N VAL A 573 39.62 7.75 -16.55
CA VAL A 573 40.22 6.72 -17.42
C VAL A 573 41.62 7.12 -17.85
N ARG A 574 41.84 8.39 -18.25
CA ARG A 574 43.18 8.90 -18.58
C ARG A 574 44.17 8.78 -17.41
N PHE A 575 43.74 9.09 -16.19
CA PHE A 575 44.57 8.91 -15.00
C PHE A 575 44.87 7.43 -14.73
N LEU A 576 43.85 6.57 -14.77
CA LEU A 576 43.97 5.13 -14.50
C LEU A 576 44.87 4.40 -15.52
N GLN A 577 44.99 4.93 -16.74
CA GLN A 577 45.92 4.41 -17.75
C GLN A 577 47.40 4.72 -17.46
N THR A 578 47.71 5.70 -16.60
CA THR A 578 49.09 6.03 -16.20
C THR A 578 49.69 4.96 -15.27
N PRO A 579 51.04 4.87 -15.14
CA PRO A 579 51.66 3.97 -14.16
C PRO A 579 51.18 4.19 -12.72
N ALA A 580 50.96 5.46 -12.34
CA ALA A 580 50.46 5.81 -11.01
C ALA A 580 49.00 5.36 -10.81
N GLY A 581 48.14 5.54 -11.81
CA GLY A 581 46.75 5.08 -11.80
C GLY A 581 46.63 3.56 -11.75
N LYS A 582 47.44 2.84 -12.53
CA LYS A 582 47.51 1.36 -12.45
C LYS A 582 48.00 0.86 -11.10
N ALA A 583 48.98 1.55 -10.50
CA ALA A 583 49.47 1.21 -9.16
C ALA A 583 48.43 1.51 -8.06
N TRP A 584 47.64 2.59 -8.22
CA TRP A 584 46.51 2.88 -7.35
C TRP A 584 45.48 1.77 -7.41
N ILE A 585 44.99 1.43 -8.61
CA ILE A 585 43.87 0.50 -8.75
C ILE A 585 44.21 -0.91 -8.25
N ALA A 586 45.46 -1.35 -8.45
CA ALA A 586 45.92 -2.62 -7.90
C ALA A 586 45.90 -2.63 -6.35
N LYS A 587 46.26 -1.50 -5.70
CA LYS A 587 46.18 -1.37 -4.23
C LYS A 587 44.75 -1.31 -3.73
N GLU A 588 43.87 -0.61 -4.45
CA GLU A 588 42.44 -0.52 -4.14
C GLU A 588 41.75 -1.87 -4.28
N GLN A 589 42.04 -2.62 -5.35
CA GLN A 589 41.56 -3.99 -5.54
C GLN A 589 42.04 -4.92 -4.43
N GLU A 590 43.31 -4.83 -4.03
CA GLU A 590 43.84 -5.60 -2.90
C GLU A 590 43.17 -5.22 -1.57
N ALA A 591 42.86 -3.94 -1.34
CA ALA A 591 42.12 -3.50 -0.16
C ALA A 591 40.68 -4.04 -0.14
N LEU A 592 39.96 -3.95 -1.27
CA LEU A 592 38.61 -4.50 -1.43
C LEU A 592 38.60 -6.02 -1.24
N ARG A 593 39.61 -6.73 -1.78
CA ARG A 593 39.77 -8.17 -1.60
C ARG A 593 39.93 -8.53 -0.13
N ARG A 594 40.77 -7.80 0.62
CA ARG A 594 40.95 -8.02 2.07
C ARG A 594 39.67 -7.72 2.85
N GLN A 595 39.02 -6.60 2.56
CA GLN A 595 37.74 -6.23 3.18
C GLN A 595 36.69 -7.32 2.97
N SER A 596 36.57 -7.87 1.75
CA SER A 596 35.62 -8.95 1.47
C SER A 596 35.92 -10.23 2.26
N ILE A 597 37.19 -10.56 2.47
CA ILE A 597 37.60 -11.71 3.28
C ILE A 597 37.27 -11.47 4.76
N GLU A 598 37.62 -10.30 5.30
CA GLU A 598 37.35 -9.92 6.69
C GLU A 598 35.85 -9.86 6.99
N LEU A 599 35.04 -9.28 6.09
CA LEU A 599 33.58 -9.30 6.19
C LEU A 599 33.03 -10.71 6.13
N GLY A 600 33.57 -11.57 5.26
CA GLY A 600 33.18 -12.99 5.19
C GLY A 600 33.45 -13.75 6.49
N VAL A 601 34.54 -13.42 7.20
CA VAL A 601 34.85 -13.98 8.53
C VAL A 601 33.90 -13.40 9.58
N ALA A 602 33.70 -12.07 9.59
CA ALA A 602 32.82 -11.41 10.56
C ALA A 602 31.35 -11.89 10.44
N TYR A 603 30.82 -11.99 9.22
CA TYR A 603 29.47 -12.51 9.01
C TYR A 603 29.30 -13.95 9.47
N ARG A 604 30.36 -14.76 9.40
CA ARG A 604 30.36 -16.12 9.95
C ARG A 604 30.24 -16.09 11.47
N GLU A 605 31.07 -15.30 12.15
CA GLU A 605 31.06 -15.19 13.61
C GLU A 605 29.72 -14.65 14.13
N ILE A 606 29.18 -13.62 13.47
CA ILE A 606 27.86 -13.05 13.80
C ILE A 606 26.75 -14.10 13.59
N GLY A 607 26.75 -14.76 12.43
CA GLY A 607 25.76 -15.79 12.11
C GLY A 607 25.77 -16.95 13.09
N ASP A 608 26.96 -17.42 13.49
CA ASP A 608 27.11 -18.49 14.49
C ASP A 608 26.65 -18.04 15.89
N ASP A 609 26.87 -16.77 16.26
CA ASP A 609 26.42 -16.23 17.56
C ASP A 609 24.90 -16.07 17.64
N ASP A 610 24.30 -15.44 16.63
CA ASP A 610 22.86 -15.21 16.59
C ASP A 610 22.07 -16.51 16.44
N TYR A 611 22.60 -17.46 15.69
CA TYR A 611 22.00 -18.79 15.61
C TYR A 611 22.04 -19.53 16.95
N ARG A 612 23.12 -19.40 17.75
CA ARG A 612 23.17 -19.98 19.11
C ARG A 612 22.11 -19.37 20.03
N LYS A 613 21.87 -18.06 19.94
CA LYS A 613 20.79 -17.38 20.70
C LYS A 613 19.42 -17.90 20.28
N PHE A 614 19.17 -17.99 18.97
CA PHE A 614 17.93 -18.55 18.43
C PHE A 614 17.69 -19.99 18.91
N LEU A 615 18.72 -20.85 18.93
CA LEU A 615 18.59 -22.22 19.44
C LEU A 615 18.24 -22.24 20.93
N ALA A 616 18.86 -21.39 21.75
CA ALA A 616 18.54 -21.31 23.17
C ALA A 616 17.08 -20.87 23.41
N GLU A 617 16.58 -19.93 22.62
CA GLU A 617 15.18 -19.50 22.65
C GLU A 617 14.24 -20.60 22.15
N SER A 618 14.56 -21.25 21.04
CA SER A 618 13.78 -22.36 20.46
C SER A 618 13.67 -23.52 21.45
N ASP A 619 14.76 -23.89 22.12
CA ASP A 619 14.76 -24.95 23.14
C ASP A 619 13.89 -24.57 24.34
N ALA A 620 13.88 -23.30 24.75
CA ALA A 620 13.03 -22.82 25.83
C ALA A 620 11.54 -22.93 25.44
N ILE A 621 11.20 -22.52 24.22
CA ILE A 621 9.83 -22.60 23.67
C ILE A 621 9.38 -24.07 23.54
N VAL A 622 10.24 -24.95 23.03
CA VAL A 622 9.92 -26.38 22.88
C VAL A 622 9.70 -27.03 24.25
N LYS A 623 10.54 -26.72 25.25
CA LYS A 623 10.34 -27.20 26.63
C LYS A 623 9.05 -26.67 27.25
N GLU A 624 8.70 -25.40 27.01
CA GLU A 624 7.43 -24.82 27.45
C GLU A 624 6.25 -25.56 26.81
N HIS A 625 6.30 -25.80 25.49
CA HIS A 625 5.27 -26.53 24.75
C HIS A 625 5.08 -27.96 25.28
N GLN A 626 6.17 -28.71 25.49
CA GLN A 626 6.14 -30.07 26.03
C GLN A 626 5.62 -30.12 27.47
N SER A 627 5.97 -29.12 28.30
CA SER A 627 5.50 -29.03 29.69
C SER A 627 3.99 -28.75 29.82
N ARG A 628 3.37 -28.13 28.81
CA ARG A 628 1.93 -27.84 28.77
C ARG A 628 1.08 -28.98 28.19
N GLY A 629 1.67 -30.16 27.95
CA GLY A 629 0.94 -31.34 27.50
C GLY A 629 0.50 -31.30 26.03
N GLY A 630 1.18 -30.51 25.19
CA GLY A 630 1.02 -30.60 23.74
C GLY A 630 1.49 -31.96 23.24
N LYS A 631 0.55 -32.77 22.74
CA LYS A 631 0.84 -33.97 21.95
C LYS A 631 1.13 -33.59 20.51
#